data_AF-Q88G70-F1
#
_entry.id   AF-Q88G70-F1
#
_cell.length_a   1.000
_cell.length_b   1.000
_cell.length_c   1.000
_cell.angle_alpha   90.00
_cell.angle_beta   90.00
_cell.angle_gamma   90.00
#
_symmetry.space_group_name_H-M   'P 1'
#
loop_
_entity.id
_entity.type
_entity.pdbx_description
1 polymer ?
#
loop_
_entity_poly.entity_id
_entity_poly.type
_entity_poly.pdbx_seq_one_letter_code
_entity_poly.pdbx_strand_id
1 'polypeptide(L)' 'MPFIVINLSNAYDVENNSRSAPQEGADTRARAILSQFPTAQVLTDQVLKDYSAKVSIIAKAPAEPAPEPEASAG' A
#
# COMPACT_ATOMS: atom_id res chain seq x y z
N MET A 1 9.57 12.01 16.11
CA MET A 1 8.41 11.12 15.87
C MET A 1 7.76 11.55 14.57
N PRO A 2 7.50 10.62 13.63
CA PRO A 2 6.98 10.98 12.31
C PRO A 2 5.48 11.30 12.36
N PHE A 3 5.03 12.09 11.39
CA PHE A 3 3.64 12.40 11.12
C PHE A 3 3.21 11.69 9.84
N ILE A 4 1.90 11.51 9.67
CA ILE A 4 1.30 11.00 8.44
C ILE A 4 0.25 11.98 7.94
N VAL A 5 0.02 11.95 6.64
CA VAL A 5 -1.06 12.68 5.98
C VAL A 5 -2.04 11.65 5.45
N ILE A 6 -3.30 11.77 5.82
CA ILE A 6 -4.36 10.86 5.43
C ILE A 6 -5.39 11.64 4.61
N ASN A 7 -5.49 11.33 3.33
CA ASN A 7 -6.56 11.79 2.46
C ASN A 7 -7.76 10.84 2.60
N LEU A 8 -8.78 11.24 3.36
CA LEU A 8 -10.00 10.47 3.57
C LEU A 8 -10.88 10.38 2.31
N SER A 9 -10.71 11.30 1.36
CA SER A 9 -11.42 11.28 0.09
C SER A 9 -10.84 10.29 -0.91
N ASN A 10 -9.62 9.77 -0.66
CA ASN A 10 -9.01 8.70 -1.43
C ASN A 10 -8.21 7.75 -0.52
N ALA A 11 -8.88 6.75 0.03
CA ALA A 11 -8.28 5.79 0.96
C ALA A 11 -7.17 4.89 0.34
N TYR A 12 -7.12 4.78 -0.99
CA TYR A 12 -6.14 3.96 -1.71
C TYR A 12 -4.92 4.74 -2.20
N ASP A 13 -4.85 6.04 -1.89
CA ASP A 13 -3.70 6.84 -2.26
C ASP A 13 -2.42 6.26 -1.61
N VAL A 14 -1.44 5.91 -2.44
CA VAL A 14 -0.13 5.44 -1.97
C VAL A 14 0.54 6.50 -1.10
N GLU A 15 0.24 7.78 -1.36
CA GLU A 15 0.70 8.89 -0.56
C GLU A 15 0.24 8.79 0.90
N ASN A 16 -0.95 8.22 1.19
CA ASN A 16 -1.42 8.02 2.57
C ASN A 16 -0.52 7.08 3.40
N ASN A 17 0.29 6.26 2.73
CA ASN A 17 1.22 5.33 3.37
C ASN A 17 2.60 5.95 3.61
N SER A 18 2.86 7.14 3.07
CA SER A 18 4.16 7.79 3.20
C SER A 18 4.26 8.58 4.51
N ARG A 19 5.30 8.29 5.28
CA ARG A 19 5.61 9.00 6.52
C ARG A 19 6.26 10.34 6.20
N SER A 20 5.75 11.40 6.81
CA SER A 20 6.30 12.75 6.71
C SER A 20 6.98 13.11 8.04
N ALA A 21 8.25 13.47 8.01
CA ALA A 21 8.95 14.03 9.18
C ALA A 21 9.63 15.33 8.75
N PRO A 22 9.46 16.47 9.45
CA PRO A 22 8.66 16.74 10.67
C PRO A 22 7.19 17.15 10.40
N GLN A 23 6.45 17.59 11.43
CA GLN A 23 5.04 18.05 11.33
C GLN A 23 4.82 19.06 10.20
N GLU A 24 5.75 19.98 10.01
CA GLU A 24 5.73 20.99 8.95
C GLU A 24 5.72 20.38 7.53
N GLY A 25 6.43 19.26 7.35
CA GLY A 25 6.43 18.51 6.09
C GLY A 25 5.07 17.86 5.83
N ALA A 26 4.41 17.35 6.87
CA ALA A 26 3.08 16.78 6.76
C ALA A 26 2.03 17.86 6.41
N ASP A 27 2.13 19.04 7.02
CA ASP A 27 1.24 20.17 6.75
C ASP A 27 1.43 20.73 5.33
N THR A 28 2.68 20.87 4.87
CA THR A 28 3.02 21.28 3.50
C THR A 28 2.39 20.33 2.48
N ARG A 29 2.47 19.03 2.75
CA ARG A 29 1.86 18.01 1.89
C ARG A 29 0.34 18.03 1.93
N ALA A 30 -0.27 18.20 3.10
CA ALA A 30 -1.72 18.35 3.21
C ALA A 30 -2.23 19.53 2.36
N ARG A 31 -1.52 20.67 2.38
CA ARG A 31 -1.84 21.83 1.53
C ARG A 31 -1.66 21.53 0.05
N ALA A 32 -0.64 20.78 -0.34
CA ALA A 32 -0.44 20.37 -1.73
C ALA A 32 -1.60 19.50 -2.25
N ILE A 33 -2.08 18.56 -1.43
CA ILE A 33 -3.25 17.73 -1.75
C ILE A 33 -4.50 18.60 -1.91
N LEU A 34 -4.76 19.51 -0.97
CA LEU A 34 -5.91 20.41 -1.04
C LEU A 34 -5.83 21.38 -2.23
N SER A 35 -4.63 21.77 -2.66
CA SER A 35 -4.45 22.58 -3.87
C SER A 35 -4.80 21.83 -5.15
N GLN A 36 -4.60 20.52 -5.20
CA GLN A 36 -4.96 19.68 -6.35
C GLN A 36 -6.43 19.22 -6.29
N PHE A 37 -6.91 18.93 -5.09
CA PHE A 37 -8.25 18.41 -4.82
C PHE A 37 -8.93 19.27 -3.75
N PRO A 38 -9.51 20.42 -4.12
CA PRO A 38 -10.05 21.40 -3.16
C PRO A 38 -11.19 20.87 -2.28
N THR A 39 -11.87 19.81 -2.72
CA THR A 39 -12.96 19.16 -1.99
C THR A 39 -12.49 17.96 -1.16
N ALA A 40 -11.19 17.65 -1.16
CA ALA A 40 -10.66 16.53 -0.40
C ALA A 40 -10.68 16.82 1.11
N GLN A 41 -10.89 15.77 1.90
CA GLN A 41 -10.76 15.82 3.34
C GLN A 41 -9.42 15.20 3.74
N VAL A 42 -8.55 16.00 4.35
CA VAL A 42 -7.18 15.61 4.69
C VAL A 42 -6.94 15.78 6.19
N LEU A 43 -6.33 14.77 6.82
CA LEU A 43 -5.93 14.79 8.22
C LEU A 43 -4.42 14.63 8.36
N THR A 44 -3.87 15.28 9.40
CA THR A 44 -2.47 15.15 9.78
C THR A 44 -2.42 14.52 11.16
N ASP A 45 -1.74 13.39 11.30
CA ASP A 45 -1.71 12.66 12.58
C ASP A 45 -0.27 12.29 12.99
N GLN A 46 -0.04 12.21 14.31
CA GLN A 46 1.24 11.84 14.88
C GLN A 46 1.30 10.32 15.07
N VAL A 47 2.36 9.69 14.56
CA VAL A 47 2.57 8.25 14.78
C VAL A 47 3.09 8.01 16.19
N LEU A 48 2.25 7.42 17.04
CA LEU A 48 2.58 7.08 18.44
C LEU A 48 3.26 5.70 18.56
N LYS A 49 2.79 4.73 17.78
CA LYS A 49 3.30 3.35 17.76
C LYS A 49 3.28 2.83 16.33
N ASP A 50 4.23 1.98 16.03
CA ASP A 50 4.40 1.36 14.72
C ASP A 50 4.49 -0.15 14.89
N TYR A 51 3.66 -0.88 14.15
CA TYR A 51 3.59 -2.33 14.19
C TYR A 51 3.77 -2.88 12.78
N SER A 52 4.63 -3.88 12.63
CA SER A 52 4.85 -4.56 11.36
C SER A 52 4.78 -6.07 11.53
N ALA A 53 4.33 -6.76 10.49
CA ALA A 53 4.30 -8.22 10.41
C ALA A 53 5.22 -8.69 9.28
N LYS A 54 5.87 -9.83 9.47
CA LYS A 54 6.60 -10.53 8.41
C LYS A 54 5.73 -11.66 7.88
N VAL A 55 5.53 -11.70 6.57
CA VAL A 55 4.82 -12.78 5.88
C VAL A 55 5.85 -13.67 5.18
N SER A 56 5.82 -14.97 5.48
CA SER A 56 6.61 -15.97 4.78
C SER A 56 5.69 -16.78 3.87
N ILE A 57 5.97 -16.79 2.56
CA ILE A 57 5.20 -17.54 1.58
C ILE A 57 5.97 -18.82 1.25
N ILE A 58 5.34 -19.97 1.45
CA ILE A 58 5.88 -21.28 1.05
C ILE A 58 5.06 -21.76 -0.15
N ALA A 59 5.67 -21.75 -1.33
CA ALA A 59 5.06 -22.32 -2.53
C ALA A 59 5.41 -23.80 -2.65
N LYS A 60 4.40 -24.64 -2.92
CA LYS A 60 4.61 -26.04 -3.28
C LYS A 60 4.80 -26.13 -4.79
N ALA A 61 5.77 -26.94 -5.24
CA ALA A 61 5.93 -27.22 -6.66
C ALA A 61 4.64 -27.83 -7.24
N PRO A 62 4.23 -27.43 -8.45
CA PRO A 62 3.10 -28.07 -9.14
C PRO A 62 3.41 -29.55 -9.40
N ALA A 63 2.37 -30.38 -9.48
CA ALA A 63 2.52 -31.79 -9.82
C ALA A 63 3.07 -31.95 -11.25
N GLU A 64 3.87 -32.99 -11.47
CA GLU A 64 4.39 -33.33 -12.79
C GLU A 64 3.22 -33.69 -13.71
N PRO A 65 3.19 -33.18 -14.97
CA PRO A 65 2.09 -33.46 -15.88
C PRO A 65 1.99 -34.96 -16.15
N ALA A 66 0.76 -35.49 -16.14
CA ALA A 66 0.53 -36.88 -16.53
C ALA A 66 0.95 -37.09 -17.99
N PRO A 67 1.56 -38.23 -18.34
CA PRO A 67 1.93 -38.52 -19.72
C PRO A 67 0.67 -38.52 -20.60
N GLU A 68 0.72 -37.80 -21.72
CA GLU A 68 -0.34 -37.83 -22.72
C GLU A 68 -0.48 -39.26 -23.27
N PRO A 69 -1.70 -39.81 -23.35
CA PRO A 69 -1.89 -41.14 -23.92
C PRO A 69 -1.45 -41.10 -25.39
N GLU A 70 -0.49 -41.97 -25.74
CA GLU A 70 -0.06 -42.16 -27.12
C GLU A 70 -1.30 -42.42 -27.99
N ALA A 71 -1.57 -41.52 -28.93
CA ALA A 71 -2.58 -41.74 -29.93
C ALA A 71 -2.22 -43.02 -30.69
N SER A 72 -2.98 -44.08 -30.43
CA SER A 72 -2.88 -45.38 -31.10
C SER A 72 -2.94 -45.13 -32.61
N ALA A 73 -1.78 -45.25 -33.28
CA ALA A 73 -1.72 -45.32 -34.72
C ALA A 73 -2.39 -46.64 -35.14
N GLY A 74 -3.46 -46.50 -35.92
CA GLY A 74 -4.31 -47.59 -36.42
C GLY A 74 -3.65 -48.49 -37.45
#